data_AF-A0A3Q3J2N3-F1
#
_entry.id   AF-A0A3Q3J2N3-F1
#
_cell.length_a   1.000
_cell.length_b   1.000
_cell.length_c   1.000
_cell.angle_alpha   90.00
_cell.angle_beta   90.00
_cell.angle_gamma   90.00
#
_symmetry.space_group_name_H-M   'P 1'
#
loop_
_entity.id
_entity.type
_entity.pdbx_description
1 polymer ?
#
loop_
_entity_poly.entity_id
_entity_poly.type
_entity_poly.pdbx_seq_one_letter_code
_entity_poly.pdbx_strand_id
1 'polypeptide(L)'
;MADSWREVFERNRLVPPPSQTVRLAVESHFTQSHGFQLILSRVTVSEEEPVLTYQLRVTLFDRNHQHYFGKTWKSSPQSMKINQISFNEVLYFHTSLCLPSTVVVLELVSLSPRQDGSQQALGRGFAVLELFTNRPEAQAAEGNRRLNLHHGSPRSLLHPLLLHKVTYQECVYLTGQHGIMLNDVLHL
;
A
#
# COMPACT_ATOMS: atom_id res chain seq x y z
N MET A 1 1.24 -23.42 -21.36
CA MET A 1 2.18 -23.06 -20.28
C MET A 1 1.35 -23.00 -19.02
N ALA A 2 1.53 -23.95 -18.11
CA ALA A 2 0.82 -23.92 -16.84
C ALA A 2 1.54 -22.92 -15.94
N ASP A 3 0.91 -21.78 -15.63
CA ASP A 3 1.30 -21.02 -14.45
C ASP A 3 1.38 -22.03 -13.30
N SER A 4 2.55 -22.14 -12.66
CA SER A 4 2.70 -23.10 -11.58
C SER A 4 1.67 -22.74 -10.50
N TRP A 5 0.95 -23.71 -9.93
CA TRP A 5 -0.09 -23.44 -8.92
C TRP A 5 0.40 -22.54 -7.76
N ARG A 6 1.72 -22.55 -7.51
CA ARG A 6 2.41 -21.67 -6.55
C ARG A 6 2.31 -20.20 -6.94
N GLU A 7 2.54 -19.86 -8.20
CA GLU A 7 2.43 -18.49 -8.70
C GLU A 7 0.99 -18.00 -8.60
N VAL A 8 0.02 -18.86 -8.94
CA VAL A 8 -1.41 -18.54 -8.82
C VAL A 8 -1.80 -18.31 -7.35
N PHE A 9 -1.31 -19.16 -6.43
CA PHE A 9 -1.56 -19.00 -5.00
C PHE A 9 -0.95 -17.72 -4.45
N GLU A 10 0.33 -17.45 -4.72
CA GLU A 10 1.00 -16.23 -4.26
C GLU A 10 0.39 -14.96 -4.85
N ARG A 11 -0.12 -15.02 -6.08
CA ARG A 11 -0.83 -13.89 -6.72
C ARG A 11 -2.21 -13.64 -6.12
N ASN A 12 -2.87 -14.68 -5.59
CA ASN A 12 -4.24 -14.61 -5.08
C ASN A 12 -4.35 -14.76 -3.57
N ARG A 13 -3.20 -14.73 -2.86
CA ARG A 13 -3.16 -14.83 -1.41
C ARG A 13 -3.94 -13.68 -0.78
N LEU A 14 -4.97 -14.03 -0.02
CA LEU A 14 -5.77 -13.12 0.78
C LEU A 14 -5.55 -13.46 2.24
N VAL A 15 -5.04 -12.51 3.01
CA VAL A 15 -4.89 -12.66 4.46
C VAL A 15 -6.13 -12.06 5.14
N PRO A 16 -6.87 -12.78 5.99
CA PRO A 16 -8.02 -12.20 6.66
C PRO A 16 -7.59 -11.11 7.67
N PRO A 17 -8.42 -10.10 7.92
CA PRO A 17 -8.18 -9.14 9.00
C PRO A 17 -8.23 -9.83 10.37
N PRO A 18 -7.60 -9.25 11.42
CA PRO A 18 -7.72 -9.79 12.78
C PRO A 18 -9.18 -9.79 13.25
N SER A 19 -9.62 -10.87 13.89
CA SER A 19 -11.01 -11.02 14.35
C SER A 19 -11.42 -9.94 15.35
N GLN A 20 -10.48 -9.51 16.20
CA GLN A 20 -10.66 -8.41 17.15
C GLN A 20 -10.97 -7.10 16.43
N THR A 21 -10.26 -6.79 15.34
CA THR A 21 -10.49 -5.62 14.48
C THR A 21 -11.87 -5.64 13.87
N VAL A 22 -12.29 -6.79 13.34
CA VAL A 22 -13.63 -6.95 12.74
C VAL A 22 -14.71 -6.70 13.78
N ARG A 23 -14.57 -7.28 14.98
CA ARG A 23 -15.51 -7.07 16.07
C ARG A 23 -15.57 -5.61 16.50
N LEU A 24 -14.43 -4.96 16.68
CA LEU A 24 -14.34 -3.55 17.03
C LEU A 24 -15.02 -2.66 15.99
N ALA A 25 -14.84 -2.95 14.70
CA ALA A 25 -15.52 -2.22 13.62
C ALA A 25 -17.05 -2.35 13.72
N VAL A 26 -17.56 -3.55 14.01
CA VAL A 26 -18.99 -3.81 14.25
C VAL A 26 -19.50 -3.05 15.46
N GLU A 27 -18.83 -3.20 16.61
CA GLU A 27 -19.21 -2.57 17.87
C GLU A 27 -19.17 -1.03 17.79
N SER A 28 -18.28 -0.49 16.95
CA SER A 28 -18.12 0.96 16.75
C SER A 28 -18.93 1.51 15.56
N HIS A 29 -19.81 0.71 14.95
CA HIS A 29 -20.60 1.07 13.76
C HIS A 29 -19.77 1.54 12.54
N PHE A 30 -18.49 1.13 12.44
CA PHE A 30 -17.60 1.43 11.31
C PHE A 30 -17.63 0.36 10.21
N THR A 31 -18.75 -0.34 10.05
CA THR A 31 -18.89 -1.48 9.11
C THR A 31 -19.38 -1.11 7.73
N GLN A 32 -19.74 0.15 7.50
CA GLN A 32 -20.14 0.59 6.17
C GLN A 32 -18.94 0.45 5.23
N SER A 33 -19.14 -0.29 4.13
CA SER A 33 -18.12 -0.47 3.11
C SER A 33 -17.90 0.83 2.35
N HIS A 34 -16.66 1.28 2.27
CA HIS A 34 -16.27 2.46 1.52
C HIS A 34 -15.31 2.09 0.40
N GLY A 35 -15.52 2.71 -0.77
CA GLY A 35 -14.62 2.61 -1.92
C GLY A 35 -13.56 3.70 -1.88
N PHE A 36 -12.32 3.35 -2.23
CA PHE A 36 -11.17 4.24 -2.24
C PHE A 36 -10.45 4.17 -3.59
N GLN A 37 -9.91 5.31 -4.00
CA GLN A 37 -9.06 5.44 -5.17
C GLN A 37 -7.72 6.05 -4.76
N LEU A 38 -6.63 5.35 -5.07
CA LEU A 38 -5.26 5.84 -4.90
C LEU A 38 -4.60 5.97 -6.26
N ILE A 39 -4.16 7.18 -6.62
CA ILE A 39 -3.40 7.42 -7.84
C ILE A 39 -1.91 7.52 -7.48
N LEU A 40 -1.15 6.53 -7.93
CA LEU A 40 0.27 6.36 -7.68
C LEU A 40 1.04 6.95 -8.85
N SER A 41 1.44 8.22 -8.75
CA SER A 41 2.01 8.94 -9.89
C SER A 41 3.49 8.58 -10.12
N ARG A 42 4.36 8.98 -9.20
CA ARG A 42 5.81 8.84 -9.35
C ARG A 42 6.53 8.76 -8.00
N VAL A 43 7.71 8.18 -8.02
CA VAL A 43 8.64 8.14 -6.88
C VAL A 43 9.93 8.82 -7.28
N THR A 44 10.49 9.63 -6.39
CA THR A 44 11.83 10.22 -6.56
C THR A 44 12.80 9.51 -5.62
N VAL A 45 13.86 8.96 -6.19
CA VAL A 45 14.88 8.15 -5.50
C VAL A 45 16.24 8.82 -5.68
N SER A 46 17.03 8.89 -4.61
CA SER A 46 18.31 9.60 -4.62
C SER A 46 19.44 8.87 -5.35
N GLU A 47 19.37 7.55 -5.47
CA GLU A 47 20.43 6.71 -6.03
C GLU A 47 19.89 5.83 -7.16
N GLU A 48 20.51 5.94 -8.34
CA GLU A 48 20.18 5.15 -9.52
C GLU A 48 21.02 3.86 -9.54
N GLU A 49 20.35 2.71 -9.42
CA GLU A 49 20.98 1.41 -9.65
C GLU A 49 20.64 0.91 -11.07
N PRO A 50 21.65 0.72 -11.96
CA PRO A 50 21.46 0.71 -13.41
C PRO A 50 20.76 -0.53 -14.01
N VAL A 51 20.38 -1.53 -13.21
CA VAL A 51 19.79 -2.80 -13.70
C VAL A 51 18.48 -3.17 -13.00
N LEU A 52 17.95 -2.27 -12.17
CA LEU A 52 16.75 -2.56 -11.38
C LEU A 52 15.49 -2.01 -12.06
N THR A 53 14.44 -2.83 -12.05
CA THR A 53 13.07 -2.32 -12.18
C THR A 53 12.47 -2.17 -10.79
N TYR A 54 11.46 -1.33 -10.65
CA TYR A 54 10.85 -0.98 -9.39
C TYR A 54 9.37 -1.29 -9.42
N GLN A 55 8.83 -1.71 -8.28
CA GLN A 55 7.44 -2.05 -8.10
C GLN A 55 6.92 -1.41 -6.82
N LEU A 56 5.75 -0.78 -6.89
CA LEU A 56 4.98 -0.40 -5.72
C LEU A 56 4.14 -1.58 -5.23
N ARG A 57 4.10 -1.75 -3.92
CA ARG A 57 3.19 -2.68 -3.26
C ARG A 57 2.33 -1.94 -2.27
N VAL A 58 1.05 -2.29 -2.24
CA VAL A 58 0.06 -1.66 -1.37
C VAL A 58 -0.64 -2.76 -0.57
N THR A 59 -0.58 -2.66 0.75
CA THR A 59 -1.16 -3.65 1.67
C THR A 59 -1.84 -2.96 2.84
N LEU A 60 -2.92 -3.54 3.36
CA LEU A 60 -3.55 -3.06 4.59
C LEU A 60 -2.79 -3.55 5.83
N PHE A 61 -2.75 -2.72 6.84
CA PHE A 61 -2.10 -3.00 8.11
C PHE A 61 -2.95 -2.50 9.27
N ASP A 62 -3.12 -3.33 10.28
CA ASP A 62 -3.71 -2.94 11.55
C ASP A 62 -2.61 -2.61 12.55
N ARG A 63 -2.55 -1.35 12.96
CA ARG A 63 -1.57 -0.85 13.95
C ARG A 63 -1.76 -1.43 15.34
N ASN A 64 -3.00 -1.67 15.75
CA ASN A 64 -3.30 -2.14 17.11
C ASN A 64 -2.84 -3.58 17.29
N HIS A 65 -2.98 -4.39 16.24
CA HIS A 65 -2.64 -5.81 16.26
C HIS A 65 -1.30 -6.12 15.56
N GLN A 66 -0.63 -5.09 15.04
CA GLN A 66 0.59 -5.20 14.23
C GLN A 66 0.47 -6.28 13.15
N HIS A 67 -0.59 -6.19 12.34
CA HIS A 67 -0.98 -7.27 11.45
C HIS A 67 -1.25 -6.78 10.03
N TYR A 68 -0.53 -7.35 9.05
CA TYR A 68 -0.84 -7.15 7.64
C TYR A 68 -2.00 -8.03 7.21
N PHE A 69 -2.96 -7.46 6.49
CA PHE A 69 -4.11 -8.21 6.00
C PHE A 69 -4.54 -7.76 4.60
N GLY A 70 -5.54 -8.46 4.07
CA GLY A 70 -6.04 -8.28 2.72
C GLY A 70 -5.12 -8.85 1.66
N LYS A 71 -5.36 -8.41 0.42
CA LYS A 71 -4.53 -8.73 -0.74
C LYS A 71 -3.48 -7.63 -0.90
N THR A 72 -2.22 -8.01 -1.10
CA THR A 72 -1.19 -7.05 -1.49
C THR A 72 -1.32 -6.76 -2.97
N TRP A 73 -1.70 -5.54 -3.31
CA TRP A 73 -1.66 -5.07 -4.69
C TRP A 73 -0.20 -4.78 -5.08
N LYS A 74 0.14 -5.04 -6.35
CA LYS A 74 1.48 -4.85 -6.90
C LYS A 74 1.37 -4.12 -8.23
N SER A 75 2.18 -3.08 -8.40
CA SER A 75 2.27 -2.35 -9.65
C SER A 75 2.93 -3.18 -10.74
N SER A 76 2.76 -2.74 -11.98
CA SER A 76 3.67 -3.15 -13.06
C SER A 76 5.10 -2.72 -12.71
N PRO A 77 6.14 -3.54 -12.99
CA PRO A 77 7.53 -3.11 -12.84
C PRO A 77 7.86 -1.93 -13.75
N GLN A 78 8.54 -0.92 -13.22
CA GLN A 78 8.91 0.31 -13.92
C GLN A 78 10.40 0.59 -13.79
N SER A 79 11.04 1.04 -14.86
CA SER A 79 12.43 1.50 -14.81
C SER A 79 12.51 2.93 -14.29
N MET A 80 13.62 3.23 -13.63
CA MET A 80 13.97 4.59 -13.22
C MET A 80 14.50 5.39 -14.41
N LYS A 81 14.19 6.68 -14.45
CA LYS A 81 14.69 7.66 -15.42
C LYS A 81 15.01 8.94 -14.66
N ILE A 82 16.28 9.37 -14.64
CA ILE A 82 16.69 10.66 -14.05
C ILE A 82 16.16 10.81 -12.62
N ASN A 83 16.56 9.90 -11.73
CA ASN A 83 16.14 9.89 -10.33
C ASN A 83 14.64 9.74 -10.05
N GLN A 84 13.86 9.36 -11.06
CA GLN A 84 12.41 9.28 -10.98
C GLN A 84 11.85 7.99 -11.57
N ILE A 85 10.88 7.40 -10.90
CA ILE A 85 10.13 6.23 -11.37
C ILE A 85 8.69 6.66 -11.58
N SER A 86 8.19 6.54 -12.80
CA SER A 86 6.82 6.88 -13.15
C SER A 86 5.96 5.62 -13.16
N PHE A 87 5.01 5.53 -12.22
CA PHE A 87 4.07 4.41 -12.16
C PHE A 87 2.77 4.75 -12.89
N ASN A 88 2.20 5.93 -12.62
CA ASN A 88 0.92 6.39 -13.18
C ASN A 88 -0.20 5.34 -13.11
N GLU A 89 -0.24 4.56 -12.02
CA GLU A 89 -1.25 3.52 -11.82
C GLU A 89 -2.31 3.98 -10.83
N VAL A 90 -3.54 3.50 -11.04
CA VAL A 90 -4.68 3.77 -10.17
C VAL A 90 -5.10 2.48 -9.49
N LEU A 91 -5.11 2.51 -8.17
CA LEU A 91 -5.57 1.41 -7.33
C LEU A 91 -6.95 1.75 -6.77
N TYR A 92 -7.92 0.90 -7.08
CA TYR A 92 -9.25 0.91 -6.48
C TYR A 92 -9.37 -0.23 -5.48
N PHE A 93 -9.89 0.05 -4.30
CA PHE A 93 -10.21 -0.99 -3.31
C PHE A 93 -11.39 -0.56 -2.46
N HIS A 94 -12.08 -1.54 -1.89
CA HIS A 94 -13.14 -1.33 -0.91
C HIS A 94 -12.74 -1.98 0.41
N THR A 95 -13.22 -1.43 1.52
CA THR A 95 -13.11 -2.07 2.82
C THR A 95 -14.24 -1.64 3.74
N SER A 96 -14.72 -2.58 4.55
CA SER A 96 -15.66 -2.34 5.66
C SER A 96 -14.97 -2.12 7.00
N LEU A 97 -13.62 -2.10 7.04
CA LEU A 97 -12.84 -1.87 8.25
C LEU A 97 -12.37 -0.42 8.32
N CYS A 98 -13.31 0.50 8.53
CA CYS A 98 -13.05 1.94 8.55
C CYS A 98 -12.55 2.45 9.91
N LEU A 99 -11.69 1.68 10.56
CA LEU A 99 -11.10 2.02 11.86
C LEU A 99 -9.83 2.86 11.68
N PRO A 100 -9.56 3.86 12.55
CA PRO A 100 -8.32 4.64 12.47
C PRO A 100 -7.03 3.84 12.63
N SER A 101 -7.09 2.67 13.27
CA SER A 101 -5.96 1.75 13.37
C SER A 101 -5.66 1.02 12.05
N THR A 102 -6.63 0.95 11.14
CA THR A 102 -6.45 0.41 9.80
C THR A 102 -5.77 1.45 8.92
N VAL A 103 -4.61 1.09 8.39
CA VAL A 103 -3.82 1.95 7.52
C VAL A 103 -3.40 1.22 6.25
N VAL A 104 -3.03 1.99 5.24
CA VAL A 104 -2.39 1.48 4.04
C VAL A 104 -0.89 1.62 4.19
N VAL A 105 -0.16 0.56 3.86
CA VAL A 105 1.29 0.57 3.75
C VAL A 105 1.66 0.52 2.28
N LEU A 106 2.35 1.55 1.80
CA LEU A 106 3.02 1.55 0.50
C LEU A 106 4.46 1.09 0.69
N GLU A 107 4.92 0.12 -0.09
CA GLU A 107 6.31 -0.32 -0.15
C GLU A 107 6.85 -0.10 -1.56
N LEU A 108 8.02 0.55 -1.68
CA LEU A 108 8.83 0.54 -2.89
C LEU A 108 9.77 -0.66 -2.85
N VAL A 109 9.71 -1.46 -3.91
CA VAL A 109 10.50 -2.68 -4.05
C VAL A 109 11.34 -2.59 -5.32
N SER A 110 12.63 -2.85 -5.23
CA SER A 110 13.45 -3.10 -6.41
C SER A 110 13.42 -4.58 -6.80
N LEU A 111 13.43 -4.83 -8.09
CA LEU A 111 13.37 -6.13 -8.72
C LEU A 111 14.63 -6.32 -9.57
N SER A 112 15.41 -7.34 -9.22
CA SER A 112 16.59 -7.75 -9.99
C SER A 112 16.39 -9.15 -10.57
N PRO A 113 16.76 -9.39 -11.84
CA PRO A 113 16.70 -10.73 -12.41
C PRO A 113 17.67 -11.66 -11.67
N ARG A 114 17.24 -12.91 -11.48
CA ARG A 114 18.08 -14.01 -11.00
C ARG A 114 18.49 -14.88 -12.18
N GLN A 115 19.59 -15.63 -12.02
CA GLN A 115 20.11 -16.54 -13.05
C GLN A 115 19.13 -17.66 -13.43
N ASP A 116 18.23 -18.03 -12.52
CA ASP A 116 17.17 -19.01 -12.72
C ASP A 116 15.94 -18.46 -13.46
N GLY A 117 15.99 -17.20 -13.92
CA GLY A 117 14.88 -16.52 -14.58
C GLY A 117 13.83 -15.92 -13.63
N SER A 118 13.93 -16.17 -12.32
CA SER A 118 13.08 -15.53 -11.32
C SER A 118 13.52 -14.09 -11.03
N GLN A 119 12.73 -13.35 -10.24
CA GLN A 119 13.04 -11.98 -9.82
C GLN A 119 13.30 -11.95 -8.31
N GLN A 120 14.42 -11.36 -7.90
CA GLN A 120 14.66 -11.04 -6.50
C GLN A 120 14.00 -9.70 -6.17
N ALA A 121 13.24 -9.67 -5.09
CA ALA A 121 12.56 -8.47 -4.61
C ALA A 121 13.23 -7.96 -3.32
N LEU A 122 13.66 -6.70 -3.31
CA LEU A 122 14.25 -6.03 -2.15
C LEU A 122 13.46 -4.75 -1.80
N GLY A 123 13.05 -4.60 -0.54
CA GLY A 123 12.37 -3.37 -0.08
C GLY A 123 13.36 -2.22 0.02
N ARG A 124 13.05 -1.10 -0.63
CA ARG A 124 13.89 0.12 -0.66
C ARG A 124 13.35 1.19 0.30
N GLY A 125 12.03 1.24 0.43
CA GLY A 125 11.40 2.05 1.46
C GLY A 125 9.91 1.80 1.55
N PHE A 126 9.27 2.38 2.57
CA PHE A 126 7.83 2.29 2.74
C PHE A 126 7.24 3.54 3.37
N ALA A 127 5.95 3.78 3.16
CA ALA A 127 5.19 4.83 3.82
C ALA A 127 3.88 4.27 4.38
N VAL A 128 3.37 4.91 5.43
CA VAL A 128 2.09 4.56 6.04
C VAL A 128 1.10 5.70 5.76
N LEU A 129 -0.03 5.35 5.17
CA LEU A 129 -1.13 6.25 4.84
C LEU A 129 -2.33 5.95 5.73
N GLU A 130 -2.76 6.94 6.50
CA GLU A 130 -4.00 6.90 7.27
C GLU A 130 -5.18 7.25 6.35
N LEU A 131 -6.06 6.28 6.12
CA LEU A 131 -7.27 6.48 5.31
C LEU A 131 -8.45 6.94 6.15
N PHE A 132 -8.55 6.46 7.38
CA PHE A 132 -9.69 6.66 8.27
C PHE A 132 -9.21 7.54 9.41
N THR A 133 -9.65 8.80 9.44
CA THR A 133 -9.26 9.72 10.51
C THR A 133 -10.51 10.12 11.30
N ASN A 134 -10.39 10.18 12.62
CA ASN A 134 -11.46 10.67 13.49
C ASN A 134 -11.58 12.21 13.50
N ARG A 135 -10.79 12.91 12.68
CA ARG A 135 -10.77 14.38 12.63
C ARG A 135 -11.63 14.87 11.47
N PRO A 136 -12.79 15.50 11.72
CA PRO A 136 -13.64 16.03 10.64
C PRO A 136 -12.92 17.06 9.76
N GLU A 137 -11.92 17.77 10.29
CA GLU A 137 -11.11 18.75 9.54
C GLU A 137 -10.09 18.13 8.58
N ALA A 138 -9.76 16.84 8.74
CA ALA A 138 -8.85 16.11 7.86
C ALA A 138 -9.56 15.37 6.72
N GLN A 139 -10.88 15.56 6.59
CA GLN A 139 -11.68 15.08 5.45
C GLN A 139 -11.32 15.79 4.14
N ALA A 140 -10.49 16.83 4.19
CA ALA A 140 -9.91 17.48 3.02
C ALA A 140 -8.53 16.88 2.69
N ALA A 141 -8.51 15.86 1.85
CA ALA A 141 -7.44 15.77 0.87
C ALA A 141 -7.96 15.17 -0.43
N GLU A 142 -8.86 15.92 -1.06
CA GLU A 142 -8.59 16.23 -2.46
C GLU A 142 -7.23 16.92 -2.51
N GLY A 143 -6.19 16.19 -2.93
CA GLY A 143 -4.86 16.77 -2.91
C GLY A 143 -3.76 15.82 -3.34
N ASN A 144 -2.88 16.35 -4.18
CA ASN A 144 -1.58 15.77 -4.45
C ASN A 144 -0.74 15.82 -3.15
N ARG A 145 -0.61 14.69 -2.47
CA ARG A 145 0.19 14.51 -1.25
C ARG A 145 1.53 13.86 -1.60
N ARG A 146 2.62 14.55 -1.27
CA ARG A 146 3.96 13.94 -1.26
C ARG A 146 4.13 13.19 0.05
N LEU A 147 4.32 11.88 -0.02
CA LEU A 147 4.70 11.03 1.10
C LEU A 147 6.20 10.82 1.11
N ASN A 148 6.82 10.84 2.29
CA ASN A 148 8.21 10.45 2.46
C ASN A 148 8.28 8.96 2.78
N LEU A 149 9.16 8.24 2.09
CA LEU A 149 9.45 6.84 2.39
C LEU A 149 10.45 6.75 3.52
N HIS A 150 10.09 5.93 4.49
CA HIS A 150 10.97 5.35 5.47
C HIS A 150 11.92 4.37 4.79
N HIS A 151 13.21 4.45 5.13
CA HIS A 151 14.19 3.52 4.61
C HIS A 151 13.95 2.09 5.16
N GLY A 152 14.17 1.09 4.29
CA GLY A 152 14.11 -0.32 4.65
C GLY A 152 12.76 -0.99 4.41
N SER A 153 12.52 -2.11 5.09
CA SER A 153 11.34 -2.95 4.87
C SER A 153 10.18 -2.58 5.79
N PRO A 154 8.92 -2.59 5.30
CA PRO A 154 7.72 -2.40 6.10
C PRO A 154 7.57 -3.47 7.20
N ARG A 155 8.30 -4.61 7.11
CA ARG A 155 8.42 -5.59 8.20
C ARG A 155 8.87 -4.99 9.54
N SER A 156 9.55 -3.83 9.52
CA SER A 156 9.88 -3.07 10.73
C SER A 156 8.64 -2.69 11.56
N LEU A 157 7.46 -2.55 10.96
CA LEU A 157 6.19 -2.30 11.65
C LEU A 157 5.74 -3.46 12.55
N LEU A 158 6.26 -4.68 12.31
CA LEU A 158 6.00 -5.87 13.12
C LEU A 158 6.95 -5.98 14.31
N HIS A 159 7.93 -5.09 14.42
CA HIS A 159 8.99 -5.20 15.41
C HIS A 159 8.99 -4.00 16.37
N PRO A 160 8.60 -4.18 17.65
CA PRO A 160 8.48 -3.08 18.62
C PRO A 160 9.72 -2.18 18.74
N LEU A 161 10.92 -2.74 18.57
CA LEU A 161 12.18 -2.02 18.70
C LEU A 161 12.61 -1.22 17.45
N LEU A 162 11.97 -1.46 16.29
CA LEU A 162 12.32 -0.78 15.03
C LEU A 162 11.40 0.41 14.71
N LEU A 163 10.22 0.47 15.34
CA LEU A 163 9.25 1.58 15.23
C LEU A 163 9.84 2.96 15.57
N HIS A 164 10.89 3.03 16.39
CA HIS A 164 11.49 4.30 16.85
C HIS A 164 12.72 4.74 16.04
N LYS A 165 13.20 3.95 15.06
CA LYS A 165 14.45 4.23 14.31
C LYS A 165 14.21 4.57 12.84
N VAL A 166 13.07 5.17 12.54
CA VAL A 166 12.63 5.32 11.16
C VAL A 166 13.21 6.60 10.54
N THR A 167 14.16 6.44 9.63
CA THR A 167 14.78 7.54 8.87
C THR A 167 14.14 7.67 7.48
N TYR A 168 13.90 8.90 7.03
CA TYR A 168 13.31 9.18 5.71
C TYR A 168 14.41 9.42 4.67
N GLN A 169 14.25 8.87 3.45
CA GLN A 169 15.25 9.03 2.38
C GLN A 169 14.66 9.30 0.99
N GLU A 170 13.48 8.76 0.69
CA GLU A 170 12.86 8.89 -0.63
C GLU A 170 11.48 9.53 -0.51
N CYS A 171 10.87 9.92 -1.64
CA CYS A 171 9.52 10.47 -1.63
C CYS A 171 8.65 9.91 -2.75
N VAL A 172 7.41 9.55 -2.42
CA VAL A 172 6.34 9.15 -3.35
C VAL A 172 5.34 10.28 -3.49
N TYR A 173 4.94 10.60 -4.71
CA TYR A 173 3.85 11.53 -4.98
C TYR A 173 2.56 10.76 -5.20
N LEU A 174 1.60 10.94 -4.29
CA LEU A 174 0.28 10.35 -4.36
C LEU A 174 -0.76 11.43 -4.59
N THR A 175 -1.59 11.28 -5.60
CA THR A 175 -2.84 12.03 -5.69
C THR A 175 -3.96 11.15 -5.16
N GLY A 176 -4.58 11.56 -4.06
CA GLY A 176 -5.78 10.90 -3.54
C GLY A 176 -7.01 11.73 -3.92
N GLN A 177 -8.04 11.06 -4.43
CA GLN A 177 -9.41 11.58 -4.36
C GLN A 177 -10.21 10.67 -3.45
N HIS A 178 -10.81 11.26 -2.42
CA HIS A 178 -11.83 10.60 -1.63
C HIS A 178 -13.18 10.87 -2.31
N GLY A 179 -13.95 9.82 -2.57
CA GLY A 179 -15.29 9.94 -3.13
C GLY A 179 -15.40 9.43 -4.56
N ILE A 180 -15.77 8.16 -4.68
CA ILE A 180 -16.89 7.83 -5.55
C ILE A 180 -17.97 7.28 -4.64
N MET A 181 -18.99 8.11 -4.38
CA MET A 181 -20.31 7.62 -4.00
C MET A 181 -20.81 6.78 -5.19
N LEU A 182 -20.50 5.48 -5.20
CA LEU A 182 -21.34 4.50 -5.90
C LEU A 182 -22.46 4.11 -4.94
N ASN A 183 -23.29 5.09 -4.57
CA ASN A 183 -24.55 4.85 -3.87
C ASN A 183 -25.77 5.26 -4.68
N ASP A 184 -25.61 5.59 -5.97
CA ASP A 184 -26.73 5.64 -6.90
C ASP A 184 -26.38 4.84 -8.15
N VAL A 185 -27.34 4.03 -8.59
CA VAL A 185 -27.28 3.03 -9.68
C VAL A 185 -26.74 1.67 -9.26
N LEU A 186 -27.61 0.90 -8.60
CA LEU A 186 -28.16 -0.35 -9.14
C LEU A 186 -29.46 -0.68 -8.37
N HIS A 187 -30.54 0.04 -8.69
CA HIS A 187 -31.85 -0.60 -8.72
C HIS A 187 -31.94 -1.34 -10.06
N LEU A 188 -31.73 -2.66 -10.02
CA LEU A 188 -32.34 -3.62 -10.94
C LEU A 188 -32.73 -4.85 -10.11
#